data_AF-A0A849ZI05-F1
#
_entry.id   AF-A0A849ZI05-F1
#
_cell.length_a   1.000
_cell.length_b   1.000
_cell.length_c   1.000
_cell.angle_alpha   90.00
_cell.angle_beta   90.00
_cell.angle_gamma   90.00
#
_symmetry.space_group_name_H-M   'P 1'
#
loop_
_entity.id
_entity.type
_entity.pdbx_description
1 polymer ?
#
loop_
_entity_poly.entity_id
_entity_poly.type
_entity_poly.pdbx_seq_one_letter_code
_entity_poly.pdbx_strand_id
1 'polypeptide(L)'
;WGPSPVPVEEPNVHNAEAPGCCHGWTFAGSRLPQVWAAAADRRRRQLVWLGTTPRSELGENCAGFVSPEGQTTVLKVTTPTTYEPWVPLGYSRMRRMARRDAAPLAESETLTWTLWVGVEETGDLNAWGAYDRGLYLRLRPAEPMPVRFTLDDAAKICAVALHERFLRENPARIVYSTGPDGQSALVAFTGMAHSALVLLWAGQVFEREAWRAAGTQVLDTCARMFNEGPGFPFTSLSAGGGAGQVDPFGAGSGEPGYVVMVAFDNLAEALRRERGWGRDHAAWAQALRRCADAWVKNQSDEGLYPHWGPDFGGAFRENEYRVTNVEAGVIANMADAHDLFGEAKYLDSARRAAQVYGRHLDDGRLWGGPGDIRALVNSEVPMFFLRGFRRLFEKTQDPEHRRWMLASAAWRHAFQFAHSWPVDAGSPLWRQGWAGLGMEGASASNLHAVAFGNISVPDEWALWRLTGDEYHRQRCEDLVQYSRQQYARFAGDLGFPFAGAGTESWWTSDSVWGKGHPWIFTDPGFDLGYMSWVTGWSGYGALWGRELGIEV
;
A
#
# COMPACT_ATOMS: atom_id res chain seq x y z
N TRP A 1 0.85 3.66 17.01
CA TRP A 1 2.11 2.91 17.26
C TRP A 1 2.19 2.40 18.71
N GLY A 2 1.16 1.72 19.20
CA GLY A 2 1.05 1.28 20.61
C GLY A 2 0.84 -0.22 20.74
N PRO A 3 0.91 -0.77 21.96
CA PRO A 3 0.79 -2.21 22.22
C PRO A 3 -0.56 -2.74 21.73
N SER A 4 -0.52 -3.82 20.95
CA SER A 4 -1.71 -4.58 20.61
C SER A 4 -2.18 -5.36 21.85
N PRO A 5 -3.47 -5.29 22.22
CA PRO A 5 -4.01 -6.03 23.35
C PRO A 5 -4.36 -7.49 23.00
N VAL A 6 -3.93 -8.03 21.86
CA VAL A 6 -4.23 -9.43 21.48
C VAL A 6 -3.53 -10.36 22.48
N PRO A 7 -4.27 -11.14 23.28
CA PRO A 7 -3.71 -12.14 24.17
C PRO A 7 -3.06 -13.24 23.33
N VAL A 8 -1.80 -13.55 23.62
CA VAL A 8 -1.11 -14.72 23.05
C VAL A 8 -1.51 -15.93 23.88
N GLU A 9 -2.43 -16.75 23.36
CA GLU A 9 -2.64 -18.10 23.88
C GLU A 9 -1.81 -19.11 23.06
N GLU A 10 -0.88 -19.72 23.79
CA GLU A 10 -0.09 -20.93 23.58
C GLU A 10 1.15 -20.96 22.64
N PRO A 11 2.20 -21.72 23.08
CA PRO A 11 3.55 -21.63 22.54
C PRO A 11 3.83 -22.78 21.57
N ASN A 12 3.88 -22.49 20.27
CA ASN A 12 4.44 -23.43 19.29
C ASN A 12 5.92 -23.11 19.00
N VAL A 13 6.71 -24.19 18.99
CA VAL A 13 8.16 -24.34 19.21
C VAL A 13 9.08 -23.75 18.11
N HIS A 14 8.73 -22.61 17.51
CA HIS A 14 9.64 -21.75 16.72
C HIS A 14 9.68 -20.30 17.25
N ASN A 15 9.41 -20.20 18.55
CA ASN A 15 9.00 -19.01 19.26
C ASN A 15 10.21 -18.17 19.69
N ALA A 16 10.53 -17.12 18.92
CA ALA A 16 11.25 -15.96 19.47
C ALA A 16 10.25 -15.14 20.29
N GLU A 17 9.99 -15.64 21.50
CA GLU A 17 9.05 -15.08 22.48
C GLU A 17 9.51 -13.71 22.98
N ALA A 18 8.87 -12.65 22.50
CA ALA A 18 8.28 -11.57 23.30
C ALA A 18 7.72 -10.47 22.37
N PRO A 19 6.48 -9.97 22.58
CA PRO A 19 6.15 -8.63 22.12
C PRO A 19 7.06 -7.66 22.88
N GLY A 20 8.03 -7.05 22.19
CA GLY A 20 8.91 -6.07 22.79
C GLY A 20 8.12 -4.85 23.26
N CYS A 21 7.90 -4.73 24.56
CA CYS A 21 7.56 -3.44 25.17
C CYS A 21 8.80 -2.55 25.10
N CYS A 22 8.80 -1.57 24.19
CA CYS A 22 9.83 -0.55 24.18
C CYS A 22 9.36 0.64 25.02
N HIS A 23 10.09 0.92 26.11
CA HIS A 23 9.88 2.13 26.90
C HIS A 23 10.38 3.40 26.18
N GLY A 24 10.87 3.29 24.94
CA GLY A 24 11.12 4.44 24.08
C GLY A 24 11.75 4.07 22.74
N TRP A 25 11.58 4.95 21.77
CA TRP A 25 12.18 4.90 20.44
C TRP A 25 12.27 6.30 19.83
N THR A 26 13.19 6.47 18.88
CA THR A 26 13.32 7.66 18.04
C THR A 26 13.66 7.24 16.62
N PHE A 27 12.94 7.78 15.65
CA PHE A 27 13.18 7.56 14.23
C PHE A 27 13.76 8.80 13.58
N ALA A 28 14.74 8.59 12.69
CA ALA A 28 15.31 9.64 11.88
C ALA A 28 14.27 10.19 10.89
N GLY A 29 14.25 11.50 10.71
CA GLY A 29 13.20 12.23 10.04
C GLY A 29 13.08 11.92 8.55
N SER A 30 14.20 11.64 7.88
CA SER A 30 14.18 11.16 6.48
C SER A 30 13.47 9.81 6.31
N ARG A 31 13.27 9.08 7.41
CA ARG A 31 12.76 7.71 7.46
C ARG A 31 11.27 7.67 7.78
N LEU A 32 10.71 8.79 8.22
CA LEU A 32 9.31 8.94 8.55
C LEU A 32 8.55 9.64 7.42
N PRO A 33 7.32 9.23 7.10
CA PRO A 33 6.46 9.96 6.18
C PRO A 33 6.30 11.45 6.55
N GLN A 34 6.18 11.70 7.85
CA GLN A 34 6.24 13.02 8.47
C GLN A 34 6.91 12.91 9.85
N VAL A 35 7.65 13.93 10.24
CA VAL A 35 8.49 13.88 11.46
C VAL A 35 7.72 14.38 12.67
N TRP A 36 6.95 13.48 13.27
CA TRP A 36 6.18 13.77 14.48
C TRP A 36 6.04 12.56 15.40
N ALA A 37 5.70 12.84 16.66
CA ALA A 37 5.28 11.87 17.65
C ALA A 37 4.03 12.39 18.38
N ALA A 38 3.15 11.49 18.79
CA ALA A 38 1.95 11.82 19.53
C ALA A 38 1.76 10.88 20.72
N ALA A 39 1.17 11.39 21.79
CA ALA A 39 0.77 10.64 22.97
C ALA A 39 -0.65 11.02 23.37
N ALA A 40 -1.46 10.03 23.73
CA ALA A 40 -2.83 10.24 24.21
C ALA A 40 -2.97 9.77 25.66
N ASP A 41 -3.53 10.62 26.52
CA ASP A 41 -4.01 10.30 27.86
C ASP A 41 -5.52 10.11 27.79
N ARG A 42 -5.97 8.85 27.73
CA ARG A 42 -7.40 8.52 27.67
C ARG A 42 -8.17 8.93 28.93
N ARG A 43 -7.52 8.98 30.10
CA ARG A 43 -8.18 9.35 31.37
C ARG A 43 -8.45 10.84 31.41
N ARG A 44 -7.48 11.64 30.96
CA ARG A 44 -7.60 13.10 30.86
C ARG A 44 -8.26 13.56 29.56
N ARG A 45 -8.52 12.64 28.63
CA ARG A 45 -8.97 12.95 27.26
C ARG A 45 -8.05 13.97 26.61
N GLN A 46 -6.74 13.76 26.70
CA GLN A 46 -5.75 14.68 26.13
C GLN A 46 -4.93 14.00 25.05
N LEU A 47 -4.75 14.68 23.93
CA LEU A 47 -3.80 14.32 22.88
C LEU A 47 -2.71 15.39 22.84
N VAL A 48 -1.46 14.97 22.97
CA VAL A 48 -0.28 15.83 22.80
C VAL A 48 0.45 15.38 21.55
N TRP A 49 0.82 16.33 20.71
CA TRP A 49 1.53 16.12 19.45
C TRP A 49 2.76 17.02 19.40
N LEU A 50 3.87 16.48 18.87
CA LEU A 50 5.12 17.19 18.70
C LEU A 50 5.71 16.82 17.34
N GLY A 51 6.01 17.82 16.51
CA GLY A 51 6.57 17.62 15.18
C GLY A 51 7.63 18.66 14.79
N THR A 52 8.36 18.37 13.71
CA THR A 52 9.44 19.20 13.18
C THR A 52 9.66 18.94 11.69
N THR A 53 10.60 19.65 11.06
CA THR A 53 11.01 19.40 9.68
C THR A 53 11.83 18.12 9.58
N PRO A 54 11.93 17.47 8.41
CA PRO A 54 12.83 16.33 8.22
C PRO A 54 14.30 16.66 8.47
N ARG A 55 14.72 17.88 8.12
CA ARG A 55 16.07 18.41 8.36
C ARG A 55 16.00 19.86 8.80
N SER A 56 16.98 20.30 9.56
CA SER A 56 17.28 21.69 9.88
C SER A 56 18.70 22.02 9.45
N GLU A 57 19.16 23.24 9.71
CA GLU A 57 20.56 23.64 9.47
C GLU A 57 21.54 22.84 10.34
N LEU A 58 21.07 22.26 11.45
CA LEU A 58 21.87 21.41 12.33
C LEU A 58 22.12 20.02 11.74
N GLY A 59 21.26 19.57 10.82
CA GLY A 59 21.27 18.24 10.23
C GLY A 59 19.88 17.61 10.23
N GLU A 60 19.84 16.28 10.07
CA GLU A 60 18.59 15.53 10.15
C GLU A 60 17.96 15.60 11.55
N ASN A 61 16.63 15.75 11.61
CA ASN A 61 15.88 15.72 12.86
C ASN A 61 15.33 14.31 13.13
N CYS A 62 15.08 13.92 14.38
CA CYS A 62 14.38 12.68 14.74
C CYS A 62 13.09 12.98 15.49
N ALA A 63 12.10 12.09 15.44
CA ALA A 63 10.93 12.11 16.32
C ALA A 63 10.71 10.76 17.01
N GLY A 64 10.15 10.78 18.21
CA GLY A 64 9.84 9.58 18.97
C GLY A 64 9.29 9.86 20.37
N PHE A 65 9.33 8.86 21.25
CA PHE A 65 8.88 8.99 22.62
C PHE A 65 9.66 8.11 23.59
N VAL A 66 9.51 8.38 24.88
CA VAL A 66 9.93 7.53 26.00
C VAL A 66 8.74 7.40 26.96
N SER A 67 8.27 6.18 27.22
CA SER A 67 7.13 5.87 28.10
C SER A 67 7.50 4.73 29.06
N PRO A 68 8.23 5.03 30.15
CA PRO A 68 8.54 4.05 31.18
C PRO A 68 7.27 3.71 31.97
N GLU A 69 7.16 2.47 32.42
CA GLU A 69 6.01 2.04 33.22
C GLU A 69 5.87 2.90 34.49
N GLY A 70 4.64 3.36 34.75
CA GLY A 70 4.34 4.22 35.91
C GLY A 70 4.88 5.65 35.82
N GLN A 71 5.46 6.06 34.68
CA GLN A 71 6.00 7.41 34.48
C GLN A 71 5.26 8.18 33.39
N THR A 72 5.47 9.49 33.36
CA THR A 72 4.94 10.36 32.30
C THR A 72 5.61 10.05 30.97
N THR A 73 4.80 9.81 29.94
CA THR A 73 5.30 9.72 28.56
C THR A 73 5.92 11.03 28.13
N VAL A 74 7.17 10.97 27.67
CA VAL A 74 7.91 12.09 27.11
C VAL A 74 7.94 11.95 25.60
N LEU A 75 7.39 12.93 24.88
CA LEU A 75 7.61 13.07 23.45
C LEU A 75 8.98 13.68 23.20
N LYS A 76 9.72 13.16 22.23
CA LYS A 76 11.10 13.53 21.96
C LYS A 76 11.27 13.89 20.50
N VAL A 77 11.84 15.06 20.23
CA VAL A 77 12.44 15.40 18.95
C VAL A 77 13.89 15.80 19.20
N THR A 78 14.83 15.34 18.36
CA THR A 78 16.26 15.64 18.51
C THR A 78 16.88 16.07 17.20
N THR A 79 17.91 16.92 17.28
CA THR A 79 18.71 17.35 16.13
C THR A 79 20.15 17.68 16.56
N PRO A 80 21.18 17.38 15.74
CA PRO A 80 21.13 16.46 14.62
C PRO A 80 20.99 15.00 15.06
N THR A 81 20.58 14.14 14.13
CA THR A 81 20.71 12.69 14.26
C THR A 81 22.19 12.31 14.32
N THR A 82 22.70 11.92 15.50
CA THR A 82 24.12 11.56 15.69
C THR A 82 24.38 10.05 15.65
N TYR A 83 23.34 9.22 15.63
CA TYR A 83 23.40 7.77 15.53
C TYR A 83 22.05 7.22 15.06
N GLU A 84 22.05 6.02 14.47
CA GLU A 84 20.80 5.30 14.20
C GLU A 84 20.30 4.62 15.50
N PRO A 85 19.16 5.05 16.09
CA PRO A 85 18.79 4.63 17.44
C PRO A 85 18.11 3.25 17.52
N TRP A 86 17.63 2.71 16.39
CA TRP A 86 16.70 1.60 16.40
C TRP A 86 17.07 0.51 15.39
N VAL A 87 17.19 -0.71 15.90
CA VAL A 87 17.26 -1.95 15.14
C VAL A 87 16.08 -2.79 15.63
N PRO A 88 15.14 -3.21 14.77
CA PRO A 88 14.03 -4.04 15.21
C PRO A 88 14.54 -5.33 15.88
N LEU A 89 13.74 -5.90 16.78
CA LEU A 89 14.06 -7.17 17.42
C LEU A 89 14.18 -8.28 16.35
N GLY A 90 15.28 -9.04 16.37
CA GLY A 90 15.60 -10.02 15.31
C GLY A 90 16.60 -9.53 14.25
N TYR A 91 16.96 -8.24 14.25
CA TYR A 91 17.79 -7.62 13.21
C TYR A 91 19.19 -7.21 13.70
N SER A 92 19.67 -7.80 14.81
CA SER A 92 20.91 -7.45 15.53
C SER A 92 22.22 -7.62 14.73
N ARG A 93 22.17 -8.17 13.51
CA ARG A 93 23.33 -8.34 12.62
C ARG A 93 23.57 -7.14 11.68
N MET A 94 22.73 -6.10 11.73
CA MET A 94 22.88 -4.93 10.86
C MET A 94 24.13 -4.11 11.22
N ARG A 95 24.94 -3.79 10.20
CA ARG A 95 26.13 -2.95 10.34
C ARG A 95 25.67 -1.50 10.51
N ARG A 96 25.93 -0.92 11.68
CA ARG A 96 25.66 0.51 11.95
C ARG A 96 26.51 1.38 11.03
N MET A 97 25.89 2.22 10.21
CA MET A 97 26.62 3.27 9.51
C MET A 97 26.66 4.51 10.42
N ALA A 98 27.87 4.99 10.72
CA ALA A 98 28.02 6.26 11.43
C ALA A 98 27.55 7.39 10.52
N ARG A 99 26.55 8.15 10.95
CA ARG A 99 26.12 9.35 10.22
C ARG A 99 27.02 10.51 10.57
N ARG A 100 27.52 11.19 9.53
CA ARG A 100 28.40 12.36 9.61
C ARG A 100 27.78 13.53 8.86
N ASP A 101 26.49 13.76 9.04
CA ASP A 101 25.77 14.89 8.46
C ASP A 101 25.67 16.10 9.40
N ALA A 102 26.34 16.06 10.56
CA ALA A 102 26.50 17.22 11.41
C ALA A 102 27.54 18.18 10.79
N ALA A 103 27.11 19.38 10.42
CA ALA A 103 28.03 20.46 10.07
C ALA A 103 28.84 20.84 11.31
N PRO A 104 30.18 21.00 11.22
CA PRO A 104 30.94 21.59 12.31
C PRO A 104 30.48 23.03 12.50
N LEU A 105 29.99 23.35 13.70
CA LEU A 105 29.48 24.68 14.04
C LEU A 105 30.61 25.58 14.50
N ALA A 106 30.69 26.80 13.98
CA ALA A 106 31.55 27.84 14.53
C ALA A 106 30.87 28.53 15.73
N GLU A 107 31.64 29.01 16.70
CA GLU A 107 31.10 29.68 17.91
C GLU A 107 30.21 30.90 17.62
N SER A 108 30.34 31.52 16.44
CA SER A 108 29.57 32.68 16.02
C SER A 108 28.33 32.36 15.17
N GLU A 109 28.10 31.09 14.81
CA GLU A 109 26.97 30.72 13.96
C GLU A 109 25.67 30.66 14.76
N THR A 110 24.62 31.29 14.25
CA THR A 110 23.24 31.17 14.77
C THR A 110 22.48 30.23 13.84
N LEU A 111 21.93 29.16 14.39
CA LEU A 111 21.14 28.20 13.63
C LEU A 111 19.69 28.17 14.08
N THR A 112 18.79 27.90 13.14
CA THR A 112 17.35 27.82 13.40
C THR A 112 16.84 26.38 13.39
N TRP A 113 16.08 26.02 14.42
CA TRP A 113 15.34 24.76 14.49
C TRP A 113 13.88 25.02 14.84
N THR A 114 12.97 24.48 14.02
CA THR A 114 11.53 24.70 14.16
C THR A 114 10.85 23.48 14.77
N LEU A 115 10.07 23.73 15.80
CA LEU A 115 9.20 22.75 16.46
C LEU A 115 7.75 23.21 16.38
N TRP A 116 6.85 22.26 16.18
CA TRP A 116 5.41 22.47 16.26
C TRP A 116 4.83 21.60 17.37
N VAL A 117 3.98 22.20 18.20
CA VAL A 117 3.36 21.53 19.34
C VAL A 117 1.85 21.68 19.23
N GLY A 118 1.15 20.57 19.48
CA GLY A 118 -0.30 20.50 19.52
C GLY A 118 -0.77 19.89 20.83
N VAL A 119 -1.84 20.45 21.41
CA VAL A 119 -2.52 19.87 22.57
C VAL A 119 -4.01 19.99 22.33
N GLU A 120 -4.72 18.87 22.41
CA GLU A 120 -6.17 18.80 22.25
C GLU A 120 -6.81 18.06 23.41
N GLU A 121 -7.95 18.58 23.89
CA GLU A 121 -8.83 17.81 24.75
C GLU A 121 -9.80 17.01 23.89
N THR A 122 -9.53 15.71 23.70
CA THR A 122 -10.32 14.82 22.86
C THR A 122 -10.31 13.39 23.39
N GLY A 123 -11.45 12.71 23.18
CA GLY A 123 -11.56 11.26 23.39
C GLY A 123 -11.25 10.46 22.13
N ASP A 124 -11.08 11.14 20.99
CA ASP A 124 -10.80 10.53 19.70
C ASP A 124 -9.29 10.28 19.55
N LEU A 125 -8.90 9.01 19.48
CA LEU A 125 -7.51 8.60 19.30
C LEU A 125 -6.97 8.91 17.91
N ASN A 126 -7.84 9.30 16.97
CA ASN A 126 -7.51 9.60 15.60
C ASN A 126 -7.47 11.11 15.31
N ALA A 127 -7.69 11.97 16.31
CA ALA A 127 -7.65 13.43 16.18
C ALA A 127 -6.27 13.96 15.73
N TRP A 128 -5.21 13.15 15.82
CA TRP A 128 -3.86 13.52 15.37
C TRP A 128 -3.80 13.88 13.87
N GLY A 129 -4.77 13.43 13.05
CA GLY A 129 -4.79 13.69 11.61
C GLY A 129 -4.81 15.19 11.24
N ALA A 130 -5.43 16.04 12.08
CA ALA A 130 -5.41 17.48 11.87
C ALA A 130 -4.01 18.09 12.03
N TYR A 131 -3.21 17.54 12.95
CA TYR A 131 -1.82 17.95 13.18
C TYR A 131 -0.89 17.46 12.06
N ASP A 132 -1.07 16.21 11.64
CA ASP A 132 -0.34 15.64 10.49
C ASP A 132 -0.58 16.48 9.21
N ARG A 133 -1.84 16.80 8.91
CA ARG A 133 -2.18 17.75 7.83
C ARG A 133 -1.53 19.11 8.02
N GLY A 134 -1.59 19.67 9.22
CA GLY A 134 -1.00 20.97 9.53
C GLY A 134 0.52 20.97 9.34
N LEU A 135 1.18 19.85 9.60
CA LEU A 135 2.61 19.67 9.35
C LEU A 135 2.86 19.56 7.84
N TYR A 136 2.13 18.72 7.12
CA TYR A 136 2.20 18.62 5.66
C TYR A 136 2.14 20.00 4.98
N LEU A 137 1.13 20.82 5.32
CA LEU A 137 0.96 22.14 4.70
C LEU A 137 2.12 23.11 4.98
N ARG A 138 2.91 22.87 6.02
CA ARG A 138 4.12 23.65 6.34
C ARG A 138 5.38 23.06 5.72
N LEU A 139 5.43 21.74 5.53
CA LEU A 139 6.58 21.02 4.99
C LEU A 139 6.58 20.92 3.46
N ARG A 140 5.39 20.96 2.85
CA ARG A 140 5.23 20.77 1.41
C ARG A 140 6.23 21.69 0.70
N PRO A 141 7.13 21.13 -0.12
CA PRO A 141 8.18 21.92 -0.73
C PRO A 141 7.56 23.06 -1.54
N ALA A 142 8.11 24.27 -1.38
CA ALA A 142 7.73 25.43 -2.18
C ALA A 142 8.13 25.28 -3.65
N GLU A 143 9.05 24.35 -3.95
CA GLU A 143 9.52 24.06 -5.30
C GLU A 143 9.03 22.70 -5.78
N PRO A 144 8.46 22.61 -7.00
CA PRO A 144 8.13 21.33 -7.61
C PRO A 144 9.40 20.52 -7.85
N MET A 145 9.36 19.24 -7.50
CA MET A 145 10.41 18.30 -7.89
C MET A 145 10.44 18.18 -9.42
N PRO A 146 11.61 18.11 -10.07
CA PRO A 146 11.68 18.08 -11.52
C PRO A 146 11.05 16.80 -12.06
N VAL A 147 9.88 16.96 -12.67
CA VAL A 147 9.19 15.91 -13.42
C VAL A 147 9.96 15.59 -14.68
N ARG A 148 10.39 14.35 -14.86
CA ARG A 148 11.23 13.96 -16.01
C ARG A 148 10.52 13.10 -17.07
N PHE A 149 9.35 12.56 -16.75
CA PHE A 149 8.52 11.73 -17.66
C PHE A 149 7.12 12.29 -17.69
N THR A 150 6.49 12.43 -18.85
CA THR A 150 5.05 12.72 -18.89
C THR A 150 4.25 11.53 -18.33
N LEU A 151 2.99 11.75 -17.92
CA LEU A 151 2.10 10.66 -17.52
C LEU A 151 1.89 9.64 -18.65
N ASP A 152 1.86 10.13 -19.90
CA ASP A 152 1.78 9.28 -21.08
C ASP A 152 3.02 8.40 -21.25
N ASP A 153 4.23 8.96 -21.09
CA ASP A 153 5.48 8.20 -21.19
C ASP A 153 5.58 7.16 -20.07
N ALA A 154 5.17 7.53 -18.85
CA ALA A 154 5.09 6.64 -17.71
C ALA A 154 4.18 5.43 -17.98
N ALA A 155 2.94 5.69 -18.43
CA ALA A 155 1.98 4.65 -18.75
C ALA A 155 2.47 3.76 -19.92
N LYS A 156 3.05 4.33 -20.98
CA LYS A 156 3.60 3.58 -22.12
C LYS A 156 4.75 2.67 -21.72
N ILE A 157 5.72 3.18 -20.94
CA ILE A 157 6.85 2.36 -20.48
C ILE A 157 6.37 1.18 -19.63
N CYS A 158 5.42 1.43 -18.72
CA CYS A 158 4.85 0.36 -17.91
C CYS A 158 4.12 -0.67 -18.78
N ALA A 159 3.27 -0.24 -19.73
CA ALA A 159 2.56 -1.14 -20.63
C ALA A 159 3.50 -1.97 -21.52
N VAL A 160 4.56 -1.35 -22.06
CA VAL A 160 5.59 -2.06 -22.85
C VAL A 160 6.26 -3.14 -22.01
N ALA A 161 6.69 -2.81 -20.79
CA ALA A 161 7.33 -3.78 -19.90
C ALA A 161 6.39 -4.95 -19.54
N LEU A 162 5.15 -4.63 -19.19
CA LEU A 162 4.11 -5.64 -18.88
C LEU A 162 3.88 -6.58 -20.06
N HIS A 163 3.77 -6.04 -21.28
CA HIS A 163 3.53 -6.82 -22.49
C HIS A 163 4.76 -7.63 -22.92
N GLU A 164 5.95 -7.04 -22.96
CA GLU A 164 7.13 -7.68 -23.56
C GLU A 164 7.95 -8.52 -22.58
N ARG A 165 7.86 -8.24 -21.27
CA ARG A 165 8.74 -8.85 -20.26
C ARG A 165 7.99 -9.73 -19.28
N PHE A 166 6.77 -9.34 -18.91
CA PHE A 166 6.00 -10.03 -17.88
C PHE A 166 4.87 -10.91 -18.42
N LEU A 167 4.39 -10.68 -19.63
CA LEU A 167 3.39 -11.56 -20.25
C LEU A 167 3.96 -12.95 -20.55
N ARG A 168 3.19 -13.98 -20.24
CA ARG A 168 3.41 -15.37 -20.67
C ARG A 168 2.13 -15.88 -21.29
N GLU A 169 2.26 -16.54 -22.43
CA GLU A 169 1.15 -17.18 -23.12
C GLU A 169 0.92 -18.59 -22.56
N ASN A 170 -0.29 -19.13 -22.75
CA ASN A 170 -0.67 -20.52 -22.47
C ASN A 170 -0.45 -21.01 -21.02
N PRO A 171 -1.37 -20.70 -20.08
CA PRO A 171 -2.43 -19.70 -20.21
C PRO A 171 -1.86 -18.27 -20.11
N ALA A 172 -2.57 -17.30 -20.71
CA ALA A 172 -2.22 -15.90 -20.67
C ALA A 172 -2.15 -15.41 -19.21
N ARG A 173 -0.96 -14.95 -18.79
CA ARG A 173 -0.70 -14.47 -17.43
C ARG A 173 0.41 -13.43 -17.39
N ILE A 174 0.37 -12.57 -16.38
CA ILE A 174 1.49 -11.68 -16.02
C ILE A 174 2.26 -12.36 -14.89
N VAL A 175 3.53 -12.69 -15.12
CA VAL A 175 4.38 -13.29 -14.06
C VAL A 175 4.76 -12.25 -13.01
N TYR A 176 4.92 -12.68 -11.75
CA TYR A 176 5.33 -11.79 -10.67
C TYR A 176 6.71 -11.22 -10.95
N SER A 177 7.62 -12.07 -11.42
CA SER A 177 8.96 -11.65 -11.74
C SER A 177 9.61 -12.35 -12.92
N THR A 178 10.68 -11.75 -13.42
CA THR A 178 11.41 -12.23 -14.60
C THR A 178 12.53 -13.22 -14.30
N GLY A 179 12.80 -13.53 -13.02
CA GLY A 179 13.86 -14.46 -12.61
C GLY A 179 13.53 -15.92 -12.94
N PRO A 180 14.53 -16.84 -12.91
CA PRO A 180 14.35 -18.26 -13.17
C PRO A 180 13.44 -18.94 -12.14
N ASP A 181 13.40 -18.42 -10.90
CA ASP A 181 12.48 -18.83 -9.82
C ASP A 181 11.22 -17.94 -9.77
N GLY A 182 10.89 -17.25 -10.87
CA GLY A 182 9.83 -16.27 -10.92
C GLY A 182 8.48 -16.83 -10.50
N GLN A 183 7.92 -16.30 -9.42
CA GLN A 183 6.61 -16.71 -8.91
C GLN A 183 5.50 -16.34 -9.93
N SER A 184 4.42 -17.11 -9.93
CA SER A 184 3.21 -16.75 -10.66
C SER A 184 1.99 -17.02 -9.79
N ALA A 185 1.36 -15.98 -9.25
CA ALA A 185 -0.03 -16.08 -8.78
C ALA A 185 -0.99 -15.67 -9.91
N LEU A 186 -2.22 -16.19 -9.88
CA LEU A 186 -3.15 -16.10 -11.02
C LEU A 186 -4.40 -15.27 -10.80
N VAL A 187 -4.66 -14.88 -9.57
CA VAL A 187 -5.65 -13.86 -9.28
C VAL A 187 -4.94 -12.98 -8.29
N ALA A 188 -4.92 -11.68 -8.61
CA ALA A 188 -4.20 -10.55 -7.99
C ALA A 188 -3.11 -10.80 -6.92
N PHE A 189 -2.80 -9.73 -6.18
CA PHE A 189 -1.61 -9.43 -5.37
C PHE A 189 -0.19 -9.71 -5.94
N THR A 190 -0.01 -10.36 -7.10
CA THR A 190 1.34 -10.53 -7.69
C THR A 190 1.41 -10.21 -9.18
N GLY A 191 0.50 -9.38 -9.70
CA GLY A 191 0.66 -8.77 -11.02
C GLY A 191 -0.47 -9.00 -12.01
N MET A 192 -1.37 -9.99 -11.85
CA MET A 192 -2.29 -10.32 -12.96
C MET A 192 -3.41 -9.29 -13.18
N ALA A 193 -4.44 -9.24 -12.33
CA ALA A 193 -5.64 -8.46 -12.64
C ALA A 193 -5.35 -6.95 -12.77
N HIS A 194 -4.53 -6.37 -11.89
CA HIS A 194 -4.19 -4.95 -11.95
C HIS A 194 -3.24 -4.62 -13.12
N SER A 195 -2.21 -5.42 -13.40
CA SER A 195 -1.34 -5.12 -14.55
C SER A 195 -2.03 -5.43 -15.88
N ALA A 196 -2.92 -6.41 -15.92
CA ALA A 196 -3.77 -6.67 -17.08
C ALA A 196 -4.76 -5.53 -17.32
N LEU A 197 -5.33 -4.95 -16.25
CA LEU A 197 -6.13 -3.73 -16.34
C LEU A 197 -5.30 -2.57 -16.93
N VAL A 198 -4.04 -2.41 -16.52
CA VAL A 198 -3.13 -1.41 -17.11
C VAL A 198 -2.88 -1.67 -18.59
N LEU A 199 -2.61 -2.91 -19.00
CA LEU A 199 -2.45 -3.26 -20.41
C LEU A 199 -3.71 -2.99 -21.24
N LEU A 200 -4.88 -3.40 -20.72
CA LEU A 200 -6.18 -3.17 -21.32
C LEU A 200 -6.41 -1.66 -21.53
N TRP A 201 -6.20 -0.88 -20.47
CA TRP A 201 -6.49 0.54 -20.45
C TRP A 201 -5.49 1.36 -21.27
N ALA A 202 -4.19 1.11 -21.12
CA ALA A 202 -3.16 1.72 -21.97
C ALA A 202 -3.36 1.34 -23.44
N GLY A 203 -3.72 0.09 -23.73
CA GLY A 203 -4.03 -0.37 -25.07
C GLY A 203 -5.18 0.40 -25.71
N GLN A 204 -6.24 0.69 -24.94
CA GLN A 204 -7.34 1.53 -25.41
C GLN A 204 -6.93 3.00 -25.57
N VAL A 205 -6.22 3.60 -24.60
CA VAL A 205 -5.86 5.03 -24.61
C VAL A 205 -4.84 5.36 -25.70
N PHE A 206 -3.89 4.46 -25.97
CA PHE A 206 -2.83 4.67 -26.95
C PHE A 206 -3.06 3.92 -28.27
N GLU A 207 -4.28 3.40 -28.49
CA GLU A 207 -4.69 2.70 -29.71
C GLU A 207 -3.74 1.54 -30.08
N ARG A 208 -3.30 0.79 -29.06
CA ARG A 208 -2.42 -0.38 -29.21
C ARG A 208 -3.23 -1.66 -29.00
N GLU A 209 -3.79 -2.18 -30.08
CA GLU A 209 -4.65 -3.38 -30.01
C GLU A 209 -3.92 -4.60 -29.42
N ALA A 210 -2.61 -4.76 -29.66
CA ALA A 210 -1.82 -5.83 -29.05
C ALA A 210 -1.82 -5.78 -27.51
N TRP A 211 -1.64 -4.59 -26.93
CA TRP A 211 -1.69 -4.41 -25.47
C TRP A 211 -3.09 -4.66 -24.92
N ARG A 212 -4.10 -4.14 -25.61
CA ARG A 212 -5.49 -4.30 -25.24
C ARG A 212 -5.88 -5.79 -25.23
N ALA A 213 -5.60 -6.50 -26.33
CA ALA A 213 -5.87 -7.92 -26.47
C ALA A 213 -5.14 -8.76 -25.41
N ALA A 214 -3.87 -8.45 -25.12
CA ALA A 214 -3.12 -9.13 -24.06
C ALA A 214 -3.76 -8.91 -22.67
N GLY A 215 -4.12 -7.67 -22.34
CA GLY A 215 -4.83 -7.35 -21.10
C GLY A 215 -6.15 -8.11 -20.97
N THR A 216 -6.96 -8.12 -22.03
CA THR A 216 -8.23 -8.87 -22.08
C THR A 216 -8.00 -10.37 -21.86
N GLN A 217 -7.04 -11.01 -22.52
CA GLN A 217 -6.78 -12.45 -22.39
C GLN A 217 -6.35 -12.85 -20.97
N VAL A 218 -5.56 -12.00 -20.28
CA VAL A 218 -5.18 -12.24 -18.88
C VAL A 218 -6.40 -12.08 -17.96
N LEU A 219 -7.27 -11.09 -18.22
CA LEU A 219 -8.51 -10.90 -17.46
C LEU A 219 -9.54 -12.02 -17.72
N ASP A 220 -9.62 -12.57 -18.94
CA ASP A 220 -10.38 -13.78 -19.25
C ASP A 220 -9.90 -14.97 -18.42
N THR A 221 -8.58 -15.12 -18.30
CA THR A 221 -7.98 -16.14 -17.44
C THR A 221 -8.35 -15.92 -15.97
N CYS A 222 -8.29 -14.69 -15.47
CA CYS A 222 -8.74 -14.34 -14.11
C CYS A 222 -10.22 -14.68 -13.90
N ALA A 223 -11.10 -14.28 -14.82
CA ALA A 223 -12.53 -14.55 -14.75
C ALA A 223 -12.83 -16.05 -14.77
N ARG A 224 -12.08 -16.84 -15.57
CA ARG A 224 -12.17 -18.30 -15.55
C ARG A 224 -11.84 -18.86 -14.16
N MET A 225 -10.76 -18.40 -13.51
CA MET A 225 -10.39 -18.84 -12.17
C MET A 225 -11.48 -18.53 -11.14
N PHE A 226 -12.12 -17.36 -11.25
CA PHE A 226 -13.31 -17.02 -10.46
C PHE A 226 -14.45 -17.99 -10.73
N ASN A 227 -14.79 -18.25 -11.98
CA ASN A 227 -15.92 -19.08 -12.37
C ASN A 227 -15.77 -20.57 -12.01
N GLU A 228 -14.56 -21.10 -12.03
CA GLU A 228 -14.29 -22.53 -11.79
C GLU A 228 -14.00 -22.86 -10.31
N GLY A 229 -13.74 -21.85 -9.47
CA GLY A 229 -13.41 -22.06 -8.06
C GLY A 229 -14.58 -22.60 -7.20
N PRO A 230 -14.27 -23.28 -6.08
CA PRO A 230 -15.24 -23.99 -5.21
C PRO A 230 -16.14 -23.08 -4.36
N GLY A 231 -15.92 -21.77 -4.44
CA GLY A 231 -16.72 -20.71 -3.83
C GLY A 231 -16.04 -19.37 -4.13
N PHE A 232 -14.77 -19.27 -3.73
CA PHE A 232 -13.84 -18.25 -4.17
C PHE A 232 -12.99 -18.73 -5.36
N PRO A 233 -12.33 -17.83 -6.13
CA PRO A 233 -11.47 -18.21 -7.25
C PRO A 233 -10.31 -19.14 -6.85
N PHE A 234 -9.82 -19.92 -7.82
CA PHE A 234 -8.50 -20.53 -7.72
C PHE A 234 -7.39 -19.48 -7.73
N THR A 235 -6.48 -19.52 -6.76
CA THR A 235 -5.41 -18.53 -6.56
C THR A 235 -4.10 -18.83 -7.30
N SER A 236 -3.89 -20.08 -7.74
CA SER A 236 -2.67 -20.59 -8.40
C SER A 236 -3.00 -21.70 -9.42
N LEU A 237 -2.09 -21.96 -10.37
CA LEU A 237 -2.07 -23.14 -11.27
C LEU A 237 -0.72 -23.81 -11.10
N SER A 238 -0.66 -25.15 -11.00
CA SER A 238 0.62 -25.87 -11.07
C SER A 238 1.19 -25.82 -12.49
N ALA A 239 2.51 -25.69 -12.61
CA ALA A 239 3.20 -26.04 -13.85
C ALA A 239 3.20 -27.58 -14.02
N GLY A 240 2.50 -28.09 -15.05
CA GLY A 240 2.53 -29.52 -15.44
C GLY A 240 1.19 -30.26 -15.35
N GLY A 241 0.18 -29.67 -14.73
CA GLY A 241 -1.18 -30.23 -14.75
C GLY A 241 -1.99 -29.67 -15.92
N GLY A 242 -2.55 -30.53 -16.77
CA GLY A 242 -3.71 -30.12 -17.57
C GLY A 242 -4.80 -29.56 -16.65
N ALA A 243 -5.62 -28.63 -17.16
CA ALA A 243 -6.75 -27.85 -16.58
C ALA A 243 -7.46 -28.29 -15.25
N GLY A 244 -6.75 -28.80 -14.25
CA GLY A 244 -7.36 -29.55 -13.14
C GLY A 244 -6.40 -30.06 -12.07
N GLN A 245 -5.11 -29.69 -12.10
CA GLN A 245 -4.25 -29.82 -10.92
C GLN A 245 -3.80 -28.42 -10.50
N VAL A 246 -4.34 -28.01 -9.35
CA VAL A 246 -4.06 -26.75 -8.65
C VAL A 246 -3.02 -27.09 -7.58
N ASP A 247 -1.80 -26.56 -7.69
CA ASP A 247 -0.82 -26.68 -6.61
C ASP A 247 -1.25 -25.75 -5.48
N PRO A 248 -1.49 -26.28 -4.28
CA PRO A 248 -1.95 -25.49 -3.14
C PRO A 248 -0.95 -24.44 -2.63
N PHE A 249 0.28 -24.37 -3.15
CA PHE A 249 1.22 -23.30 -2.82
C PHE A 249 1.93 -22.71 -4.05
N GLY A 250 1.97 -21.38 -4.13
CA GLY A 250 2.72 -20.64 -5.15
C GLY A 250 2.47 -19.13 -5.18
N ALA A 251 1.41 -18.63 -4.55
CA ALA A 251 1.35 -17.22 -4.17
C ALA A 251 2.14 -17.08 -2.86
N GLY A 252 3.39 -16.60 -2.93
CA GLY A 252 4.29 -16.49 -1.78
C GLY A 252 3.81 -15.60 -0.62
N SER A 253 2.59 -15.03 -0.67
CA SER A 253 2.04 -14.18 0.38
C SER A 253 1.16 -14.91 1.40
N GLY A 254 0.61 -16.08 1.07
CA GLY A 254 -0.22 -16.85 1.99
C GLY A 254 -1.57 -16.18 2.36
N GLU A 255 -2.14 -15.26 1.58
CA GLU A 255 -3.30 -14.45 2.01
C GLU A 255 -4.47 -14.48 1.01
N PRO A 256 -5.32 -15.51 1.07
CA PRO A 256 -6.36 -15.72 0.06
C PRO A 256 -7.39 -14.58 0.00
N GLY A 257 -7.95 -14.17 1.14
CA GLY A 257 -9.02 -13.16 1.17
C GLY A 257 -8.60 -11.84 0.55
N TYR A 258 -7.42 -11.35 0.93
CA TYR A 258 -6.76 -10.18 0.35
C TYR A 258 -6.65 -10.29 -1.18
N VAL A 259 -6.08 -11.40 -1.67
CA VAL A 259 -5.80 -11.61 -3.09
C VAL A 259 -7.09 -11.59 -3.91
N VAL A 260 -8.12 -12.29 -3.42
CA VAL A 260 -9.43 -12.34 -4.06
C VAL A 260 -10.09 -10.97 -4.06
N MET A 261 -9.98 -10.22 -2.97
CA MET A 261 -10.53 -8.87 -2.85
C MET A 261 -9.93 -7.93 -3.91
N VAL A 262 -8.59 -7.90 -4.04
CA VAL A 262 -7.92 -7.05 -5.03
C VAL A 262 -8.22 -7.49 -6.46
N ALA A 263 -8.33 -8.80 -6.71
CA ALA A 263 -8.69 -9.32 -8.03
C ALA A 263 -10.10 -8.92 -8.46
N PHE A 264 -11.06 -8.99 -7.52
CA PHE A 264 -12.41 -8.53 -7.74
C PHE A 264 -12.42 -7.05 -8.13
N ASP A 265 -11.75 -6.21 -7.33
CA ASP A 265 -11.75 -4.75 -7.53
C ASP A 265 -11.24 -4.36 -8.92
N ASN A 266 -10.13 -4.97 -9.36
CA ASN A 266 -9.55 -4.70 -10.68
C ASN A 266 -10.36 -5.29 -11.84
N LEU A 267 -10.97 -6.47 -11.67
CA LEU A 267 -11.84 -7.06 -12.70
C LEU A 267 -13.16 -6.27 -12.84
N ALA A 268 -13.71 -5.76 -11.74
CA ALA A 268 -14.87 -4.89 -11.74
C ALA A 268 -14.58 -3.58 -12.48
N GLU A 269 -13.42 -2.96 -12.21
CA GLU A 269 -12.97 -1.77 -12.94
C GLU A 269 -12.78 -2.05 -14.45
N ALA A 270 -12.14 -3.16 -14.81
CA ALA A 270 -11.99 -3.56 -16.21
C ALA A 270 -13.34 -3.75 -16.92
N LEU A 271 -14.30 -4.41 -16.27
CA LEU A 271 -15.64 -4.62 -16.81
C LEU A 271 -16.37 -3.29 -17.04
N ARG A 272 -16.30 -2.34 -16.09
CA ARG A 272 -16.90 -1.00 -16.25
C ARG A 272 -16.30 -0.26 -17.44
N ARG A 273 -14.97 -0.30 -17.59
CA ARG A 273 -14.26 0.36 -18.69
C ARG A 273 -14.64 -0.22 -20.05
N GLU A 274 -14.58 -1.54 -20.21
CA GLU A 274 -14.98 -2.17 -21.48
C GLU A 274 -16.45 -1.87 -21.82
N ARG A 275 -17.37 -1.89 -20.83
CA ARG A 275 -18.76 -1.47 -21.04
C ARG A 275 -18.88 -0.01 -21.45
N GLY A 276 -18.09 0.87 -20.84
CA GLY A 276 -17.98 2.28 -21.23
C GLY A 276 -17.46 2.46 -22.66
N TRP A 277 -16.68 1.51 -23.18
CA TRP A 277 -16.22 1.45 -24.57
C TRP A 277 -17.13 0.63 -25.49
N GLY A 278 -18.33 0.27 -25.03
CA GLY A 278 -19.34 -0.45 -25.83
C GLY A 278 -19.10 -1.95 -25.98
N ARG A 279 -18.32 -2.57 -25.10
CA ARG A 279 -17.99 -4.00 -25.12
C ARG A 279 -18.43 -4.66 -23.82
N ASP A 280 -19.06 -5.82 -23.90
CA ASP A 280 -19.51 -6.56 -22.73
C ASP A 280 -18.77 -7.88 -22.59
N HIS A 281 -18.57 -8.30 -21.33
CA HIS A 281 -17.85 -9.51 -20.98
C HIS A 281 -18.68 -10.32 -19.99
N ALA A 282 -19.64 -11.09 -20.50
CA ALA A 282 -20.59 -11.84 -19.68
C ALA A 282 -19.90 -12.79 -18.69
N ALA A 283 -18.79 -13.42 -19.09
CA ALA A 283 -18.01 -14.29 -18.22
C ALA A 283 -17.36 -13.54 -17.04
N TRP A 284 -16.95 -12.28 -17.24
CA TRP A 284 -16.39 -11.44 -16.17
C TRP A 284 -17.49 -11.00 -15.20
N ALA A 285 -18.66 -10.61 -15.74
CA ALA A 285 -19.82 -10.28 -14.91
C ALA A 285 -20.28 -11.47 -14.06
N GLN A 286 -20.30 -12.68 -14.64
CA GLN A 286 -20.62 -13.91 -13.90
C GLN A 286 -19.58 -14.19 -12.81
N ALA A 287 -18.30 -14.05 -13.12
CA ALA A 287 -17.20 -14.23 -12.18
C ALA A 287 -17.34 -13.32 -10.95
N LEU A 288 -17.55 -12.03 -11.20
CA LEU A 288 -17.77 -11.04 -10.13
C LEU A 288 -19.02 -11.37 -9.31
N ARG A 289 -20.14 -11.73 -9.94
CA ARG A 289 -21.36 -12.10 -9.20
C ARG A 289 -21.14 -13.30 -8.29
N ARG A 290 -20.54 -14.39 -8.81
CA ARG A 290 -20.25 -15.60 -8.01
C ARG A 290 -19.35 -15.29 -6.82
N CYS A 291 -18.32 -14.46 -7.02
CA CYS A 291 -17.42 -14.08 -5.93
C CYS A 291 -18.12 -13.19 -4.89
N ALA A 292 -18.98 -12.25 -5.32
CA ALA A 292 -19.80 -11.46 -4.40
C ALA A 292 -20.76 -12.33 -3.59
N ASP A 293 -21.41 -13.31 -4.22
CA ASP A 293 -22.25 -14.29 -3.54
C ASP A 293 -21.46 -15.11 -2.50
N ALA A 294 -20.23 -15.49 -2.82
CA ALA A 294 -19.35 -16.20 -1.90
C ALA A 294 -18.94 -15.35 -0.69
N TRP A 295 -18.65 -14.06 -0.89
CA TRP A 295 -18.39 -13.12 0.20
C TRP A 295 -19.59 -12.96 1.13
N VAL A 296 -20.80 -12.81 0.58
CA VAL A 296 -22.04 -12.71 1.36
C VAL A 296 -22.30 -14.00 2.14
N LYS A 297 -22.15 -15.16 1.49
CA LYS A 297 -22.36 -16.50 2.10
C LYS A 297 -21.41 -16.75 3.26
N ASN A 298 -20.15 -16.35 3.13
CA ASN A 298 -19.10 -16.62 4.11
C ASN A 298 -18.86 -15.47 5.10
N GLN A 299 -19.62 -14.38 5.02
CA GLN A 299 -19.57 -13.31 6.02
C GLN A 299 -20.03 -13.86 7.38
N SER A 300 -19.26 -13.58 8.44
CA SER A 300 -19.62 -14.02 9.80
C SER A 300 -20.88 -13.31 10.31
N ASP A 301 -21.48 -13.86 11.37
CA ASP A 301 -22.64 -13.26 12.04
C ASP A 301 -22.34 -11.86 12.60
N GLU A 302 -21.09 -11.60 12.97
CA GLU A 302 -20.63 -10.29 13.42
C GLU A 302 -20.50 -9.30 12.25
N GLY A 303 -20.37 -9.77 11.01
CA GLY A 303 -20.20 -8.95 9.81
C GLY A 303 -18.78 -8.96 9.23
N LEU A 304 -17.86 -9.76 9.76
CA LEU A 304 -16.48 -9.87 9.27
C LEU A 304 -16.42 -10.73 8.00
N TYR A 305 -15.56 -10.36 7.07
CA TYR A 305 -15.26 -11.19 5.91
C TYR A 305 -14.10 -12.16 6.20
N PRO A 306 -14.15 -13.37 5.63
CA PRO A 306 -13.14 -14.40 5.88
C PRO A 306 -11.82 -14.05 5.19
N HIS A 307 -10.72 -14.23 5.91
CA HIS A 307 -9.38 -14.20 5.34
C HIS A 307 -9.03 -15.54 4.65
N TRP A 308 -9.50 -16.66 5.21
CA TRP A 308 -9.40 -17.99 4.62
C TRP A 308 -10.59 -18.87 5.04
N GLY A 309 -10.76 -20.01 4.39
CA GLY A 309 -11.78 -21.00 4.73
C GLY A 309 -11.88 -22.14 3.70
N PRO A 310 -12.76 -23.13 3.93
CA PRO A 310 -12.93 -24.28 3.02
C PRO A 310 -13.33 -23.88 1.59
N ASP A 311 -14.15 -22.83 1.45
CA ASP A 311 -14.60 -22.30 0.15
C ASP A 311 -13.47 -21.65 -0.67
N PHE A 312 -12.26 -21.49 -0.11
CA PHE A 312 -11.05 -21.08 -0.82
C PHE A 312 -10.26 -22.27 -1.42
N GLY A 313 -10.80 -23.49 -1.35
CA GLY A 313 -10.24 -24.66 -2.04
C GLY A 313 -9.17 -25.43 -1.26
N GLY A 314 -9.08 -25.24 0.07
CA GLY A 314 -8.29 -26.10 0.97
C GLY A 314 -6.76 -26.06 0.77
N ALA A 315 -6.28 -25.17 -0.11
CA ALA A 315 -4.89 -25.07 -0.52
C ALA A 315 -4.00 -24.35 0.50
N PHE A 316 -4.58 -23.43 1.26
CA PHE A 316 -3.86 -22.66 2.25
C PHE A 316 -3.69 -23.53 3.49
N ARG A 317 -2.43 -23.77 3.88
CA ARG A 317 -2.11 -24.25 5.23
C ARG A 317 -2.78 -23.30 6.22
N GLU A 318 -3.31 -23.81 7.33
CA GLU A 318 -3.98 -22.99 8.36
C GLU A 318 -3.18 -21.69 8.59
N ASN A 319 -3.72 -20.58 8.09
CA ASN A 319 -3.27 -19.29 8.55
C ASN A 319 -3.80 -19.15 9.97
N GLU A 320 -2.95 -18.69 10.88
CA GLU A 320 -3.32 -18.43 12.27
C GLU A 320 -4.50 -17.44 12.40
N TYR A 321 -4.87 -16.70 11.34
CA TYR A 321 -5.95 -15.71 11.31
C TYR A 321 -7.07 -16.07 10.34
N ARG A 322 -8.27 -16.36 10.86
CA ARG A 322 -9.48 -16.53 10.04
C ARG A 322 -10.05 -15.23 9.47
N VAL A 323 -9.66 -14.09 10.03
CA VAL A 323 -10.13 -12.75 9.65
C VAL A 323 -8.98 -11.76 9.81
N THR A 324 -8.93 -10.73 8.97
CA THR A 324 -8.06 -9.57 9.18
C THR A 324 -8.79 -8.26 8.87
N ASN A 325 -8.13 -7.11 9.09
CA ASN A 325 -8.74 -5.84 8.74
C ASN A 325 -8.57 -5.48 7.26
N VAL A 326 -7.61 -6.04 6.53
CA VAL A 326 -7.46 -5.72 5.11
C VAL A 326 -8.72 -6.08 4.29
N GLU A 327 -9.47 -7.11 4.72
CA GLU A 327 -10.75 -7.49 4.12
C GLU A 327 -11.86 -6.42 4.24
N ALA A 328 -11.65 -5.32 4.97
CA ALA A 328 -12.55 -4.17 4.88
C ALA A 328 -12.68 -3.63 3.45
N GLY A 329 -11.70 -3.86 2.57
CA GLY A 329 -11.84 -3.54 1.15
C GLY A 329 -12.93 -4.33 0.44
N VAL A 330 -13.39 -5.47 0.99
CA VAL A 330 -14.56 -6.21 0.47
C VAL A 330 -15.85 -5.39 0.60
N ILE A 331 -15.93 -4.40 1.51
CA ILE A 331 -17.02 -3.41 1.53
C ILE A 331 -17.14 -2.72 0.17
N ALA A 332 -16.00 -2.35 -0.43
CA ALA A 332 -15.94 -1.73 -1.75
C ALA A 332 -16.41 -2.68 -2.85
N ASN A 333 -16.01 -3.96 -2.78
CA ASN A 333 -16.45 -5.00 -3.71
C ASN A 333 -17.96 -5.23 -3.64
N MET A 334 -18.55 -5.16 -2.44
CA MET A 334 -19.98 -5.35 -2.26
C MET A 334 -20.79 -4.13 -2.73
N ALA A 335 -20.29 -2.91 -2.49
CA ALA A 335 -20.86 -1.70 -3.08
C ALA A 335 -20.81 -1.76 -4.63
N ASP A 336 -19.70 -2.24 -5.18
CA ASP A 336 -19.52 -2.46 -6.61
C ASP A 336 -20.47 -3.52 -7.18
N ALA A 337 -20.62 -4.65 -6.48
CA ALA A 337 -21.56 -5.71 -6.85
C ALA A 337 -23.01 -5.21 -6.84
N HIS A 338 -23.38 -4.37 -5.86
CA HIS A 338 -24.68 -3.74 -5.82
C HIS A 338 -24.94 -2.89 -7.07
N ASP A 339 -24.00 -2.03 -7.48
CA ASP A 339 -24.12 -1.23 -8.70
C ASP A 339 -24.20 -2.08 -9.97
N LEU A 340 -23.37 -3.12 -10.06
CA LEU A 340 -23.27 -3.97 -11.25
C LEU A 340 -24.49 -4.86 -11.45
N PHE A 341 -25.15 -5.27 -10.35
CA PHE A 341 -26.12 -6.36 -10.37
C PHE A 341 -27.50 -6.03 -9.77
N GLY A 342 -27.63 -4.90 -9.08
CA GLY A 342 -28.90 -4.40 -8.53
C GLY A 342 -29.46 -5.18 -7.33
N GLU A 343 -28.69 -6.08 -6.71
CA GLU A 343 -29.16 -6.87 -5.57
C GLU A 343 -28.85 -6.18 -4.23
N ALA A 344 -29.85 -6.07 -3.36
CA ALA A 344 -29.72 -5.39 -2.06
C ALA A 344 -28.79 -6.14 -1.09
N LYS A 345 -28.72 -7.48 -1.20
CA LYS A 345 -27.91 -8.33 -0.30
C LYS A 345 -26.44 -7.93 -0.23
N TYR A 346 -25.88 -7.39 -1.33
CA TYR A 346 -24.49 -6.94 -1.35
C TYR A 346 -24.32 -5.67 -0.51
N LEU A 347 -25.18 -4.66 -0.70
CA LEU A 347 -25.12 -3.43 0.07
C LEU A 347 -25.40 -3.67 1.57
N ASP A 348 -26.31 -4.59 1.89
CA ASP A 348 -26.60 -4.96 3.28
C ASP A 348 -25.40 -5.68 3.93
N SER A 349 -24.72 -6.57 3.19
CA SER A 349 -23.47 -7.18 3.64
C SER A 349 -22.38 -6.13 3.91
N ALA A 350 -22.24 -5.14 3.01
CA ALA A 350 -21.28 -4.03 3.15
C ALA A 350 -21.56 -3.18 4.41
N ARG A 351 -22.84 -2.87 4.71
CA ARG A 351 -23.24 -2.12 5.90
C ARG A 351 -22.92 -2.86 7.20
N ARG A 352 -23.17 -4.17 7.25
CA ARG A 352 -22.82 -4.99 8.43
C ARG A 352 -21.32 -4.98 8.69
N ALA A 353 -20.53 -5.16 7.63
CA ALA A 353 -19.07 -5.10 7.71
C ALA A 353 -18.58 -3.71 8.18
N ALA A 354 -19.11 -2.63 7.61
CA ALA A 354 -18.70 -1.27 7.94
C ALA A 354 -18.83 -0.96 9.42
N GLN A 355 -19.88 -1.45 10.08
CA GLN A 355 -20.05 -1.27 11.53
C GLN A 355 -18.95 -1.92 12.35
N VAL A 356 -18.44 -3.09 11.95
CA VAL A 356 -17.33 -3.77 12.66
C VAL A 356 -16.00 -3.10 12.36
N TYR A 357 -15.66 -2.95 11.08
CA TYR A 357 -14.37 -2.37 10.67
C TYR A 357 -14.26 -0.90 11.08
N GLY A 358 -15.38 -0.16 11.11
CA GLY A 358 -15.45 1.20 11.61
C GLY A 358 -15.10 1.32 13.09
N ARG A 359 -15.58 0.40 13.92
CA ARG A 359 -15.14 0.31 15.33
C ARG A 359 -13.66 -0.05 15.46
N HIS A 360 -13.16 -0.94 14.60
CA HIS A 360 -11.72 -1.24 14.57
C HIS A 360 -10.89 0.01 14.24
N LEU A 361 -11.35 0.85 13.30
CA LEU A 361 -10.72 2.13 13.00
C LEU A 361 -10.73 3.09 14.19
N ASP A 362 -11.87 3.21 14.86
CA ASP A 362 -12.04 4.07 16.04
C ASP A 362 -11.10 3.64 17.19
N ASP A 363 -10.88 2.33 17.34
CA ASP A 363 -9.96 1.76 18.31
C ASP A 363 -8.47 1.81 17.89
N GLY A 364 -8.17 2.25 16.66
CA GLY A 364 -6.81 2.23 16.08
C GLY A 364 -6.30 0.82 15.78
N ARG A 365 -7.19 -0.15 15.62
CA ARG A 365 -6.89 -1.55 15.27
C ARG A 365 -6.84 -1.66 13.75
N LEU A 366 -5.66 -1.51 13.17
CA LEU A 366 -5.45 -1.55 11.72
C LEU A 366 -4.42 -2.62 11.35
N TRP A 367 -4.72 -3.87 11.66
CA TRP A 367 -3.79 -4.99 11.55
C TRP A 367 -4.20 -5.98 10.44
N GLY A 368 -3.23 -6.78 10.02
CA GLY A 368 -3.38 -7.74 8.95
C GLY A 368 -3.31 -7.04 7.59
N GLY A 369 -2.27 -7.38 6.86
CA GLY A 369 -1.90 -6.89 5.54
C GLY A 369 -0.84 -7.83 5.02
N PRO A 370 -0.37 -7.65 3.77
CA PRO A 370 0.24 -8.76 3.09
C PRO A 370 1.70 -9.04 3.44
N GLY A 371 2.04 -10.32 3.56
CA GLY A 371 3.34 -10.85 3.96
C GLY A 371 3.67 -10.51 5.41
N ASP A 372 4.21 -11.47 6.17
CA ASP A 372 4.99 -11.37 7.44
C ASP A 372 4.60 -10.38 8.58
N ILE A 373 3.58 -9.55 8.43
CA ILE A 373 3.20 -8.47 9.34
C ILE A 373 2.11 -8.99 10.28
N ARG A 374 2.45 -10.02 11.07
CA ARG A 374 1.57 -10.56 12.11
C ARG A 374 1.25 -9.45 13.12
N ALA A 375 -0.02 -9.05 13.19
CA ALA A 375 -0.58 -8.14 14.19
C ALA A 375 0.01 -6.70 14.23
N LEU A 376 0.72 -6.25 13.19
CA LEU A 376 1.22 -4.86 13.13
C LEU A 376 0.40 -3.99 12.17
N VAL A 377 0.44 -2.70 12.46
CA VAL A 377 -0.17 -1.67 11.61
C VAL A 377 0.64 -1.52 10.32
N ASN A 378 -0.04 -1.55 9.18
CA ASN A 378 0.54 -1.35 7.85
C ASN A 378 -0.27 -0.29 7.06
N SER A 379 0.31 0.17 5.96
CA SER A 379 -0.30 1.21 5.12
C SER A 379 -1.49 0.72 4.29
N GLU A 380 -1.56 -0.57 3.95
CA GLU A 380 -2.59 -1.08 3.05
C GLU A 380 -3.98 -1.15 3.69
N VAL A 381 -4.08 -1.49 4.98
CA VAL A 381 -5.35 -1.52 5.71
C VAL A 381 -6.11 -0.19 5.61
N PRO A 382 -5.53 0.96 5.96
CA PRO A 382 -6.25 2.23 5.83
C PRO A 382 -6.57 2.61 4.37
N MET A 383 -5.81 2.15 3.37
CA MET A 383 -6.19 2.33 1.96
C MET A 383 -7.49 1.59 1.63
N PHE A 384 -7.61 0.33 2.08
CA PHE A 384 -8.81 -0.47 1.85
C PHE A 384 -10.00 -0.03 2.70
N PHE A 385 -9.75 0.47 3.91
CA PHE A 385 -10.78 1.14 4.70
C PHE A 385 -11.30 2.38 3.97
N LEU A 386 -10.40 3.24 3.48
CA LEU A 386 -10.78 4.43 2.73
C LEU A 386 -11.63 4.06 1.51
N ARG A 387 -11.15 3.12 0.69
CA ARG A 387 -11.88 2.64 -0.49
C ARG A 387 -13.26 2.08 -0.12
N GLY A 388 -13.34 1.23 0.89
CA GLY A 388 -14.59 0.63 1.37
C GLY A 388 -15.59 1.66 1.87
N PHE A 389 -15.19 2.49 2.84
CA PHE A 389 -16.07 3.49 3.43
C PHE A 389 -16.45 4.60 2.44
N ARG A 390 -15.56 4.98 1.52
CA ARG A 390 -15.89 5.93 0.44
C ARG A 390 -17.01 5.39 -0.44
N ARG A 391 -16.84 4.19 -1.01
CA ARG A 391 -17.85 3.61 -1.90
C ARG A 391 -19.18 3.39 -1.17
N LEU A 392 -19.13 2.97 0.10
CA LEU A 392 -20.33 2.83 0.90
C LEU A 392 -21.00 4.19 1.20
N PHE A 393 -20.22 5.22 1.52
CA PHE A 393 -20.73 6.57 1.74
C PHE A 393 -21.41 7.11 0.47
N GLU A 394 -20.81 6.93 -0.71
CA GLU A 394 -21.42 7.36 -1.98
C GLU A 394 -22.82 6.78 -2.19
N LYS A 395 -23.08 5.54 -1.74
CA LYS A 395 -24.40 4.89 -1.86
C LYS A 395 -25.37 5.24 -0.75
N THR A 396 -24.87 5.49 0.45
CA THR A 396 -25.71 5.59 1.66
C THR A 396 -25.90 7.01 2.15
N GLN A 397 -24.95 7.91 1.84
CA GLN A 397 -24.84 9.25 2.40
C GLN A 397 -24.85 9.28 3.94
N ASP A 398 -24.49 8.16 4.57
CA ASP A 398 -24.48 8.02 6.03
C ASP A 398 -23.33 8.84 6.65
N PRO A 399 -23.61 9.72 7.62
CA PRO A 399 -22.58 10.50 8.31
C PRO A 399 -21.49 9.64 8.99
N GLU A 400 -21.81 8.44 9.49
CA GLU A 400 -20.81 7.55 10.09
C GLU A 400 -19.82 7.04 9.05
N HIS A 401 -20.31 6.60 7.88
CA HIS A 401 -19.45 6.19 6.78
C HIS A 401 -18.56 7.33 6.30
N ARG A 402 -19.09 8.57 6.26
CA ARG A 402 -18.29 9.76 5.95
C ARG A 402 -17.18 9.98 6.98
N ARG A 403 -17.49 9.82 8.28
CA ARG A 403 -16.52 9.97 9.36
C ARG A 403 -15.40 8.93 9.25
N TRP A 404 -15.75 7.65 9.07
CA TRP A 404 -14.76 6.58 8.91
C TRP A 404 -13.95 6.72 7.62
N MET A 405 -14.56 7.17 6.52
CA MET A 405 -13.84 7.50 5.28
C MET A 405 -12.75 8.55 5.53
N LEU A 406 -13.07 9.66 6.21
CA LEU A 406 -12.09 10.73 6.52
C LEU A 406 -11.01 10.26 7.50
N ALA A 407 -11.38 9.50 8.53
CA ALA A 407 -10.42 8.93 9.47
C ALA A 407 -9.47 7.93 8.79
N SER A 408 -9.96 7.15 7.83
CA SER A 408 -9.14 6.22 7.04
C SER A 408 -8.13 6.95 6.17
N ALA A 409 -8.54 8.07 5.55
CA ALA A 409 -7.64 8.94 4.81
C ALA A 409 -6.51 9.49 5.71
N ALA A 410 -6.85 9.98 6.91
CA ALA A 410 -5.85 10.46 7.85
C ALA A 410 -4.84 9.36 8.25
N TRP A 411 -5.33 8.13 8.51
CA TRP A 411 -4.46 6.97 8.76
C TRP A 411 -3.53 6.67 7.59
N ARG A 412 -4.05 6.67 6.37
CA ARG A 412 -3.24 6.47 5.17
C ARG A 412 -2.19 7.57 5.01
N HIS A 413 -2.55 8.84 5.22
CA HIS A 413 -1.62 9.96 5.07
C HIS A 413 -0.44 9.90 6.03
N ALA A 414 -0.59 9.30 7.21
CA ALA A 414 0.52 9.05 8.12
C ALA A 414 1.57 8.07 7.58
N PHE A 415 1.24 7.28 6.56
CA PHE A 415 2.18 6.42 5.83
C PHE A 415 2.77 7.08 4.58
N GLN A 416 2.16 8.17 4.10
CA GLN A 416 2.54 8.83 2.86
C GLN A 416 3.50 10.00 3.10
N PHE A 417 4.66 9.99 2.46
CA PHE A 417 5.71 10.98 2.64
C PHE A 417 5.26 12.38 2.19
N ALA A 418 5.50 13.36 3.06
CA ALA A 418 5.24 14.79 2.82
C ALA A 418 6.47 15.55 2.29
N HIS A 419 7.57 14.85 2.09
CA HIS A 419 8.85 15.42 1.69
C HIS A 419 9.64 14.44 0.83
N SER A 420 10.60 14.96 0.08
CA SER A 420 11.59 14.14 -0.61
C SER A 420 12.70 13.70 0.35
N TRP A 421 13.26 12.52 0.14
CA TRP A 421 14.47 12.10 0.83
C TRP A 421 15.69 12.85 0.31
N PRO A 422 16.72 13.06 1.14
CA PRO A 422 18.02 13.46 0.65
C PRO A 422 18.59 12.35 -0.23
N VAL A 423 18.91 12.68 -1.48
CA VAL A 423 19.56 11.77 -2.42
C VAL A 423 20.94 12.35 -2.77
N ASP A 424 21.98 11.53 -2.63
CA ASP A 424 23.36 11.97 -2.85
C ASP A 424 23.57 12.48 -4.28
N ALA A 425 24.20 13.66 -4.39
CA ALA A 425 24.53 14.26 -5.67
C ALA A 425 25.35 13.30 -6.55
N GLY A 426 24.94 13.14 -7.80
CA GLY A 426 25.58 12.23 -8.76
C GLY A 426 25.17 10.75 -8.66
N SER A 427 24.45 10.34 -7.61
CA SER A 427 23.89 8.98 -7.52
C SER A 427 22.91 8.69 -8.68
N PRO A 428 22.61 7.41 -8.99
CA PRO A 428 21.61 7.07 -10.02
C PRO A 428 20.24 7.73 -9.76
N LEU A 429 19.75 7.71 -8.51
CA LEU A 429 18.48 8.35 -8.14
C LEU A 429 18.52 9.88 -8.32
N TRP A 430 19.64 10.53 -7.97
CA TRP A 430 19.82 11.97 -8.19
C TRP A 430 19.84 12.31 -9.69
N ARG A 431 20.54 11.49 -10.48
CA ARG A 431 20.56 11.59 -11.95
C ARG A 431 19.24 11.22 -12.60
N GLN A 432 18.33 10.54 -11.91
CA GLN A 432 16.94 10.35 -12.33
C GLN A 432 16.04 11.52 -11.92
N GLY A 433 16.45 12.33 -10.93
CA GLY A 433 15.61 13.36 -10.33
C GLY A 433 14.56 12.79 -9.40
N TRP A 434 14.84 11.62 -8.84
CA TRP A 434 13.92 10.90 -7.99
C TRP A 434 13.55 11.72 -6.76
N ALA A 435 12.26 11.71 -6.44
CA ALA A 435 11.65 12.37 -5.31
C ALA A 435 10.88 11.36 -4.45
N GLY A 436 11.10 11.43 -3.14
CA GLY A 436 10.34 10.63 -2.17
C GLY A 436 8.96 11.20 -1.82
N LEU A 437 8.61 12.40 -2.32
CA LEU A 437 7.29 12.99 -2.07
C LEU A 437 6.17 12.10 -2.63
N GLY A 438 5.14 11.86 -1.82
CA GLY A 438 3.95 11.09 -2.23
C GLY A 438 4.09 9.58 -2.18
N MET A 439 5.31 9.09 -2.02
CA MET A 439 5.62 7.71 -1.71
C MET A 439 4.99 7.26 -0.40
N GLU A 440 4.83 5.95 -0.20
CA GLU A 440 4.30 5.41 1.04
C GLU A 440 5.24 4.39 1.67
N GLY A 441 5.38 4.44 3.00
CA GLY A 441 6.02 3.36 3.75
C GLY A 441 5.09 2.16 3.87
N ALA A 442 5.63 0.93 3.75
CA ALA A 442 4.83 -0.30 3.87
C ALA A 442 4.30 -0.51 5.30
N SER A 443 5.20 -0.53 6.29
CA SER A 443 4.87 -0.66 7.71
C SER A 443 6.06 -0.28 8.58
N ALA A 444 5.88 -0.22 9.91
CA ALA A 444 7.03 -0.02 10.82
C ALA A 444 7.98 -1.22 10.91
N SER A 445 7.51 -2.45 10.62
CA SER A 445 8.38 -3.62 10.56
C SER A 445 9.09 -3.77 9.22
N ASN A 446 8.49 -3.22 8.16
CA ASN A 446 8.97 -3.32 6.80
C ASN A 446 9.22 -1.93 6.22
N LEU A 447 10.33 -1.31 6.65
CA LEU A 447 10.70 0.08 6.37
C LEU A 447 11.22 0.29 4.93
N HIS A 448 10.41 -0.07 3.95
CA HIS A 448 10.63 0.26 2.55
C HIS A 448 9.42 1.00 1.98
N ALA A 449 9.66 1.66 0.86
CA ALA A 449 8.64 2.37 0.14
C ALA A 449 7.95 1.51 -0.91
N VAL A 450 6.62 1.57 -0.96
CA VAL A 450 5.78 0.75 -1.84
C VAL A 450 5.14 1.55 -2.97
N ALA A 451 4.96 0.91 -4.12
CA ALA A 451 4.16 1.40 -5.24
C ALA A 451 2.64 1.24 -5.04
N PHE A 452 2.26 0.48 -4.02
CA PHE A 452 0.89 0.04 -3.81
C PHE A 452 -0.09 1.20 -3.62
N GLY A 453 0.35 2.29 -3.00
CA GLY A 453 -0.43 3.53 -2.79
C GLY A 453 -1.09 4.13 -4.00
N ASN A 454 -0.58 3.84 -5.20
CA ASN A 454 -1.20 4.29 -6.44
C ASN A 454 -2.62 3.73 -6.61
N ILE A 455 -2.99 2.65 -5.90
CA ILE A 455 -4.37 2.18 -5.84
C ILE A 455 -5.32 3.28 -5.33
N SER A 456 -4.87 4.15 -4.43
CA SER A 456 -5.68 5.18 -3.78
C SER A 456 -5.82 6.48 -4.58
N VAL A 457 -5.18 6.62 -5.75
CA VAL A 457 -5.33 7.81 -6.62
C VAL A 457 -6.81 8.18 -6.87
N PRO A 458 -7.67 7.26 -7.38
CA PRO A 458 -9.09 7.58 -7.56
C PRO A 458 -9.82 7.86 -6.24
N ASP A 459 -9.40 7.27 -5.12
CA ASP A 459 -10.05 7.48 -3.82
C ASP A 459 -9.75 8.88 -3.25
N GLU A 460 -8.50 9.35 -3.34
CA GLU A 460 -8.12 10.71 -2.92
C GLU A 460 -8.75 11.78 -3.81
N TRP A 461 -8.80 11.55 -5.12
CA TRP A 461 -9.49 12.46 -6.02
C TRP A 461 -10.99 12.56 -5.69
N ALA A 462 -11.63 11.42 -5.43
CA ALA A 462 -13.03 11.39 -5.02
C ALA A 462 -13.23 12.07 -3.66
N LEU A 463 -12.31 11.91 -2.70
CA LEU A 463 -12.35 12.68 -1.44
C LEU A 463 -12.35 14.18 -1.68
N TRP A 464 -11.47 14.69 -2.54
CA TRP A 464 -11.46 16.10 -2.91
C TRP A 464 -12.81 16.53 -3.51
N ARG A 465 -13.37 15.75 -4.44
CA ARG A 465 -14.68 16.05 -5.05
C ARG A 465 -15.81 16.06 -4.04
N LEU A 466 -15.81 15.14 -3.07
CA LEU A 466 -16.84 15.00 -2.05
C LEU A 466 -16.75 16.04 -0.94
N THR A 467 -15.55 16.55 -0.66
CA THR A 467 -15.30 17.44 0.49
C THR A 467 -15.02 18.89 0.08
N GLY A 468 -14.58 19.13 -1.15
CA GLY A 468 -14.00 20.40 -1.58
C GLY A 468 -12.64 20.70 -0.96
N ASP A 469 -12.06 19.75 -0.22
CA ASP A 469 -10.84 19.98 0.54
C ASP A 469 -9.59 19.75 -0.32
N GLU A 470 -8.94 20.86 -0.62
CA GLU A 470 -7.73 20.96 -1.41
C GLU A 470 -6.57 20.09 -0.90
N TYR A 471 -6.55 19.77 0.39
CA TYR A 471 -5.55 18.86 0.94
C TYR A 471 -5.59 17.49 0.24
N HIS A 472 -6.77 16.91 0.01
CA HIS A 472 -6.89 15.62 -0.68
C HIS A 472 -6.44 15.69 -2.15
N ARG A 473 -6.69 16.83 -2.83
CA ARG A 473 -6.19 17.06 -4.19
C ARG A 473 -4.66 17.01 -4.21
N GLN A 474 -4.02 17.69 -3.26
CA GLN A 474 -2.56 17.75 -3.16
C GLN A 474 -1.95 16.38 -2.82
N ARG A 475 -2.58 15.62 -1.91
CA ARG A 475 -2.12 14.25 -1.59
C ARG A 475 -2.30 13.28 -2.78
N CYS A 476 -3.34 13.49 -3.60
CA CYS A 476 -3.53 12.80 -4.87
C CYS A 476 -2.43 13.16 -5.89
N GLU A 477 -2.14 14.45 -6.06
CA GLU A 477 -1.04 14.94 -6.93
C GLU A 477 0.29 14.33 -6.52
N ASP A 478 0.59 14.27 -5.22
CA ASP A 478 1.81 13.67 -4.68
C ASP A 478 1.94 12.18 -5.11
N LEU A 479 0.85 11.39 -5.06
CA LEU A 479 0.86 9.99 -5.53
C LEU A 479 1.12 9.89 -7.03
N VAL A 480 0.43 10.71 -7.82
CA VAL A 480 0.58 10.70 -9.28
C VAL A 480 1.99 11.12 -9.70
N GLN A 481 2.61 12.05 -8.97
CA GLN A 481 4.03 12.36 -9.19
C GLN A 481 4.92 11.17 -8.89
N TYR A 482 4.67 10.49 -7.78
CA TYR A 482 5.46 9.33 -7.38
C TYR A 482 5.33 8.16 -8.35
N SER A 483 4.14 7.94 -8.92
CA SER A 483 3.86 6.87 -9.88
C SER A 483 4.71 6.92 -11.15
N ARG A 484 5.44 8.02 -11.41
CA ARG A 484 6.27 8.24 -12.60
C ARG A 484 7.75 7.90 -12.40
N GLN A 485 8.14 7.47 -11.20
CA GLN A 485 9.55 7.49 -10.77
C GLN A 485 10.09 6.13 -10.28
N GLN A 486 9.24 5.11 -10.12
CA GLN A 486 9.58 3.85 -9.44
C GLN A 486 10.23 2.77 -10.33
N TYR A 487 10.51 3.10 -11.59
CA TYR A 487 10.99 2.15 -12.59
C TYR A 487 12.07 2.77 -13.47
N ALA A 488 12.86 1.92 -14.11
CA ALA A 488 13.87 2.33 -15.08
C ALA A 488 13.25 2.97 -16.32
N ARG A 489 13.87 4.05 -16.79
CA ARG A 489 13.45 4.77 -18.01
C ARG A 489 13.97 4.11 -19.28
N PHE A 490 15.11 3.46 -19.19
CA PHE A 490 15.81 2.76 -20.27
C PHE A 490 16.66 1.62 -19.68
N ALA A 491 17.13 0.71 -20.52
CA ALA A 491 18.03 -0.36 -20.08
C ALA A 491 19.34 0.22 -19.52
N GLY A 492 19.71 -0.19 -18.31
CA GLY A 492 20.85 0.31 -17.53
C GLY A 492 20.48 1.41 -16.52
N ASP A 493 19.28 2.00 -16.62
CA ASP A 493 18.85 3.04 -15.68
C ASP A 493 18.65 2.45 -14.28
N LEU A 494 19.21 3.11 -13.25
CA LEU A 494 19.27 2.60 -11.87
C LEU A 494 19.89 1.19 -11.73
N GLY A 495 20.58 0.68 -12.76
CA GLY A 495 21.11 -0.68 -12.81
C GLY A 495 20.12 -1.74 -13.31
N PHE A 496 18.90 -1.36 -13.71
CA PHE A 496 17.91 -2.29 -14.24
C PHE A 496 18.18 -2.66 -15.71
N PRO A 497 17.86 -3.88 -16.18
CA PRO A 497 18.23 -4.35 -17.52
C PRO A 497 17.27 -3.93 -18.63
N PHE A 498 16.10 -3.38 -18.30
CA PHE A 498 15.13 -2.90 -19.28
C PHE A 498 14.26 -1.76 -18.73
N ALA A 499 13.67 -0.96 -19.63
CA ALA A 499 12.73 0.10 -19.27
C ALA A 499 11.45 -0.48 -18.65
N GLY A 500 10.92 0.17 -17.61
CA GLY A 500 9.73 -0.26 -16.88
C GLY A 500 9.99 -1.31 -15.81
N ALA A 501 11.22 -1.81 -15.68
CA ALA A 501 11.64 -2.62 -14.53
C ALA A 501 11.62 -1.78 -13.25
N GLY A 502 10.91 -2.24 -12.22
CA GLY A 502 10.87 -1.63 -10.90
C GLY A 502 11.23 -2.61 -9.79
N THR A 503 11.46 -2.08 -8.59
CA THR A 503 11.69 -2.86 -7.37
C THR A 503 10.64 -2.53 -6.31
N GLU A 504 10.28 -3.53 -5.50
CA GLU A 504 9.37 -3.41 -4.34
C GLU A 504 9.95 -2.51 -3.28
N SER A 505 11.27 -2.53 -3.09
CA SER A 505 11.87 -1.96 -1.89
C SER A 505 12.90 -0.89 -2.22
N TRP A 506 12.42 0.36 -2.29
CA TRP A 506 13.28 1.51 -2.00
C TRP A 506 13.39 1.63 -0.49
N TRP A 507 14.51 1.14 0.05
CA TRP A 507 14.72 1.09 1.49
C TRP A 507 14.74 2.49 2.07
N THR A 508 13.76 2.74 2.94
CA THR A 508 13.68 4.01 3.61
C THR A 508 14.65 4.04 4.77
N SER A 509 15.40 2.98 5.11
CA SER A 509 16.37 2.90 6.23
C SER A 509 17.74 2.34 5.75
N ASP A 510 18.80 2.47 6.56
CA ASP A 510 20.09 1.79 6.30
C ASP A 510 20.02 0.26 6.59
N SER A 511 18.81 -0.23 6.87
CA SER A 511 18.51 -1.64 7.03
C SER A 511 18.62 -2.36 5.69
N VAL A 512 19.51 -3.34 5.62
CA VAL A 512 19.62 -4.24 4.47
C VAL A 512 18.74 -5.45 4.75
N TRP A 513 17.62 -5.57 4.02
CA TRP A 513 16.76 -6.77 4.05
C TRP A 513 16.85 -7.55 2.74
N GLY A 514 16.43 -8.81 2.75
CA GLY A 514 16.48 -9.69 1.59
C GLY A 514 15.42 -9.40 0.53
N LYS A 515 14.17 -9.07 0.90
CA LYS A 515 13.09 -8.83 -0.07
C LYS A 515 13.30 -7.49 -0.78
N GLY A 516 13.18 -7.47 -2.10
CA GLY A 516 13.18 -6.23 -2.91
C GLY A 516 14.47 -5.39 -2.87
N HIS A 517 15.55 -5.87 -2.25
CA HIS A 517 16.82 -5.14 -2.24
C HIS A 517 17.54 -5.26 -3.59
N PRO A 518 18.19 -4.21 -4.10
CA PRO A 518 18.85 -4.30 -5.40
C PRO A 518 20.03 -5.28 -5.46
N TRP A 519 20.52 -5.78 -4.32
CA TRP A 519 21.56 -6.82 -4.29
C TRP A 519 21.00 -8.23 -4.44
N ILE A 520 19.70 -8.41 -4.27
CA ILE A 520 19.01 -9.62 -4.76
C ILE A 520 19.29 -9.80 -6.27
N PHE A 521 19.62 -8.71 -6.98
CA PHE A 521 19.98 -8.71 -8.40
C PHE A 521 21.47 -8.97 -8.68
N THR A 522 22.33 -9.06 -7.65
CA THR A 522 23.78 -9.34 -7.80
C THR A 522 24.25 -10.59 -7.05
N ASP A 523 23.43 -11.15 -6.17
CA ASP A 523 23.66 -12.45 -5.53
C ASP A 523 23.03 -13.58 -6.37
N PRO A 524 23.82 -14.47 -6.98
CA PRO A 524 23.31 -15.59 -7.79
C PRO A 524 22.38 -16.54 -7.03
N GLY A 525 22.36 -16.49 -5.69
CA GLY A 525 21.55 -17.36 -4.83
C GLY A 525 20.13 -16.84 -4.52
N PHE A 526 19.77 -15.64 -4.95
CA PHE A 526 18.48 -15.00 -4.63
C PHE A 526 17.92 -14.25 -5.87
N ASP A 527 17.71 -14.90 -7.01
CA ASP A 527 17.16 -14.22 -8.19
C ASP A 527 15.61 -14.15 -8.18
N LEU A 528 15.05 -13.32 -7.29
CA LEU A 528 13.61 -13.02 -7.31
C LEU A 528 13.18 -12.18 -8.53
N GLY A 529 14.10 -11.70 -9.39
CA GLY A 529 13.79 -10.92 -10.59
C GLY A 529 13.11 -9.54 -10.37
N TYR A 530 12.80 -8.84 -11.46
CA TYR A 530 12.05 -7.56 -11.43
C TYR A 530 10.58 -7.81 -11.18
N MET A 531 9.88 -6.90 -10.51
CA MET A 531 8.50 -7.16 -10.06
C MET A 531 7.44 -6.47 -10.91
N SER A 532 6.57 -7.26 -11.55
CA SER A 532 5.51 -6.75 -12.43
C SER A 532 4.49 -5.88 -11.71
N TRP A 533 4.24 -6.15 -10.43
CA TRP A 533 3.23 -5.42 -9.66
C TRP A 533 3.63 -3.96 -9.40
N VAL A 534 4.93 -3.66 -9.27
CA VAL A 534 5.45 -2.29 -9.17
C VAL A 534 5.18 -1.53 -10.47
N THR A 535 5.51 -2.16 -11.60
CA THR A 535 5.25 -1.65 -12.95
C THR A 535 3.73 -1.45 -13.17
N GLY A 536 2.92 -2.42 -12.72
CA GLY A 536 1.47 -2.37 -12.77
C GLY A 536 0.90 -1.17 -12.01
N TRP A 537 1.17 -1.04 -10.71
CA TRP A 537 0.63 0.08 -9.94
C TRP A 537 1.15 1.45 -10.38
N SER A 538 2.40 1.52 -10.83
CA SER A 538 2.95 2.75 -11.42
C SER A 538 2.18 3.16 -12.68
N GLY A 539 1.94 2.21 -13.59
CA GLY A 539 1.12 2.42 -14.78
C GLY A 539 -0.34 2.78 -14.45
N TYR A 540 -0.91 2.14 -13.42
CA TYR A 540 -2.26 2.43 -12.92
C TYR A 540 -2.38 3.88 -12.42
N GLY A 541 -1.43 4.32 -11.58
CA GLY A 541 -1.38 5.70 -11.08
C GLY A 541 -1.20 6.71 -12.20
N ALA A 542 -0.34 6.42 -13.19
CA ALA A 542 -0.12 7.29 -14.34
C ALA A 542 -1.36 7.43 -15.23
N LEU A 543 -2.05 6.31 -15.51
CA LEU A 543 -3.29 6.29 -16.29
C LEU A 543 -4.43 7.05 -15.59
N TRP A 544 -4.59 6.88 -14.27
CA TRP A 544 -5.54 7.67 -13.50
C TRP A 544 -5.18 9.15 -13.48
N GLY A 545 -3.92 9.50 -13.21
CA GLY A 545 -3.47 10.90 -13.27
C GLY A 545 -3.82 11.55 -14.61
N ARG A 546 -3.63 10.80 -15.70
CA ARG A 546 -3.98 11.23 -17.06
C ARG A 546 -5.49 11.39 -17.27
N GLU A 547 -6.30 10.43 -16.83
CA GLU A 547 -7.76 10.48 -16.98
C GLU A 547 -8.39 11.61 -16.16
N LEU A 548 -7.83 11.88 -14.98
CA LEU A 548 -8.29 12.94 -14.08
C LEU A 548 -7.81 14.33 -14.49
N GLY A 549 -6.92 14.43 -15.49
CA GLY A 549 -6.35 15.70 -15.93
C GLY A 549 -5.46 16.35 -14.86
N ILE A 550 -4.77 15.54 -14.05
CA ILE A 550 -3.85 16.05 -13.04
C ILE A 550 -2.61 16.54 -13.78
N GLU A 551 -2.48 17.87 -13.88
CA GLU A 551 -1.28 18.52 -14.39
C GLU A 551 -0.25 18.61 -13.26
N VAL A 552 0.87 17.92 -13.44
CA VAL A 552 1.90 17.69 -12.43
C VAL A 552 3.29 17.88 -12.97
#